data_AF-A0A378N0R3-F1
#
_entry.id   AF-A0A378N0R3-F1
#
_cell.length_a   1.000
_cell.length_b   1.000
_cell.length_c   1.000
_cell.angle_alpha   90.00
_cell.angle_beta   90.00
_cell.angle_gamma   90.00
#
_symmetry.space_group_name_H-M   'P 1'
#
loop_
_entity.id
_entity.type
_entity.pdbx_description
1 polymer ?
#
loop_
_entity_poly.entity_id
_entity_poly.type
_entity_poly.pdbx_seq_one_letter_code
_entity_poly.pdbx_strand_id
1 'polypeptide(L)' 'MVKDPMLALQLPLKVLITEPNKGKVEVMLNRADQVVAHANTDYADVENNLAKAEKLIKATVAK' A
#
# COMPACT_ATOMS: atom_id res chain seq x y z
N MET A 1 17.81 -12.87 0.61
CA MET A 1 17.03 -11.62 0.56
C MET A 1 17.85 -10.58 -0.19
N VAL A 2 17.65 -10.47 -1.50
CA VAL A 2 18.23 -9.39 -2.33
C VAL A 2 17.05 -8.62 -2.90
N LYS A 3 16.19 -8.08 -2.03
CA LYS A 3 15.07 -7.24 -2.45
C LYS A 3 15.56 -5.81 -2.51
N ASP A 4 15.13 -5.10 -3.53
CA ASP A 4 15.49 -3.73 -3.86
C ASP A 4 15.55 -2.82 -2.61
N PRO A 5 16.72 -2.24 -2.29
CA PRO A 5 16.88 -1.34 -1.15
C PRO A 5 15.93 -0.12 -1.20
N MET A 6 15.61 0.38 -2.39
CA MET A 6 14.69 1.50 -2.56
C MET A 6 13.26 1.12 -2.18
N LEU A 7 12.85 -0.10 -2.52
CA LEU A 7 11.56 -0.64 -2.08
C LEU A 7 11.53 -0.81 -0.56
N ALA A 8 12.63 -1.25 0.04
CA ALA A 8 12.73 -1.42 1.49
C ALA A 8 12.54 -0.10 2.26
N LEU A 9 13.00 1.03 1.71
CA LEU A 9 12.78 2.36 2.30
C LEU A 9 11.30 2.78 2.31
N GLN A 10 10.49 2.24 1.41
CA GLN A 10 9.04 2.49 1.36
C GLN A 10 8.25 1.58 2.30
N LEU A 11 8.91 0.62 2.95
CA LEU A 11 8.30 -0.31 3.91
C LEU A 11 8.56 0.14 5.36
N PRO A 12 7.62 -0.12 6.30
CA PRO A 12 6.34 -0.79 6.13
C PRO A 12 5.31 0.07 5.38
N LEU A 13 4.32 -0.58 4.75
CA LEU A 13 3.18 0.12 4.13
C LEU A 13 2.46 0.99 5.17
N LYS A 14 2.35 2.29 4.89
CA LYS A 14 1.65 3.24 5.76
C LYS A 14 0.19 3.34 5.34
N VAL A 15 -0.71 3.25 6.31
CA VAL A 15 -2.14 3.44 6.13
C VAL A 15 -2.58 4.56 7.07
N LEU A 16 -3.21 5.59 6.53
CA LEU A 16 -3.82 6.67 7.27
C LEU A 16 -5.33 6.45 7.28
N ILE A 17 -5.90 6.40 8.48
CA ILE A 17 -7.34 6.30 8.70
C ILE A 17 -7.76 7.58 9.42
N THR A 18 -8.71 8.32 8.85
CA THR A 18 -9.19 9.58 9.40
C THR A 18 -10.71 9.66 9.31
N GLU A 19 -11.30 10.48 10.17
CA GLU A 19 -12.72 10.83 10.12
C GLU A 19 -12.84 12.35 9.98
N PRO A 20 -12.56 12.91 8.79
CA PRO A 20 -12.56 14.37 8.60
C PRO A 20 -13.97 14.97 8.70
N ASN A 21 -15.02 14.16 8.49
CA ASN A 21 -16.41 14.53 8.70
C ASN A 21 -17.07 13.48 9.59
N LYS A 22 -17.92 13.89 10.53
CA LYS A 22 -18.59 12.99 11.48
C LYS A 22 -19.33 11.86 10.75
N GLY A 23 -18.98 10.63 11.07
CA GLY A 23 -19.52 9.40 10.49
C GLY A 23 -18.92 9.00 9.14
N LYS A 24 -17.94 9.75 8.59
CA LYS A 24 -17.30 9.45 7.31
C LYS A 24 -15.83 9.08 7.53
N VAL A 25 -15.56 7.78 7.57
CA VAL A 25 -14.20 7.25 7.62
C VAL A 25 -13.57 7.32 6.23
N GLU A 26 -12.38 7.90 6.15
CA GLU A 26 -11.54 7.94 4.96
C GLU A 26 -10.27 7.14 5.21
N VAL A 27 -9.83 6.40 4.18
CA VAL A 27 -8.63 5.57 4.22
C VAL A 27 -7.71 5.98 3.09
N MET A 28 -6.49 6.34 3.45
CA MET A 28 -5.46 6.73 2.51
C MET A 28 -4.28 5.79 2.66
N LEU A 29 -3.78 5.28 1.55
CA LEU A 29 -2.57 4.46 1.50
C LEU A 29 -1.89 4.68 0.14
N ASN A 30 -0.58 4.49 0.10
CA ASN A 30 0.14 4.50 -1.18
C ASN A 30 -0.17 3.21 -1.93
N ARG A 31 -0.69 3.34 -3.15
CA ARG A 31 -1.02 2.20 -3.99
C ARG A 31 0.24 1.43 -4.38
N ALA A 32 0.08 0.14 -4.66
CA ALA A 32 1.22 -0.72 -4.96
C ALA A 32 2.06 -0.21 -6.17
N ASP A 33 1.41 0.34 -7.20
CA ASP A 33 2.04 0.98 -8.37
C ASP A 33 2.91 2.19 -7.98
N GLN A 34 2.42 3.03 -7.06
CA GLN A 34 3.14 4.22 -6.57
C GLN A 34 4.36 3.84 -5.73
N VAL A 35 4.28 2.75 -4.98
CA VAL A 35 5.38 2.26 -4.14
C VAL A 35 6.52 1.69 -4.99
N VAL A 36 6.19 0.97 -6.08
CA VAL A 36 7.22 0.39 -6.96
C VAL A 36 7.75 1.36 -8.03
N ALA A 37 7.03 2.44 -8.34
CA ALA A 37 7.49 3.45 -9.31
C ALA A 37 8.85 4.08 -8.96
N HIS A 38 9.26 4.03 -7.69
CA HIS A 38 10.54 4.54 -7.20
C HIS A 38 11.58 3.45 -6.95
N ALA A 39 11.27 2.21 -7.36
CA ALA A 39 12.09 1.02 -7.19
C ALA A 39 12.44 0.44 -8.57
N ASN A 40 13.56 -0.27 -8.67
CA ASN A 40 13.94 -1.13 -9.79
C ASN A 40 13.19 -2.48 -9.76
N THR A 41 12.04 -2.55 -9.08
CA THR A 41 11.22 -3.76 -8.94
C THR A 41 10.02 -3.66 -9.88
N ASP A 42 9.78 -4.67 -10.70
CA ASP A 42 8.60 -4.71 -11.55
C ASP A 42 7.33 -4.84 -10.69
N TYR A 43 6.23 -4.23 -11.13
CA TYR A 43 4.93 -4.42 -10.52
C TYR A 43 4.54 -5.90 -10.43
N ALA A 44 4.89 -6.70 -11.46
CA ALA A 44 4.62 -8.14 -11.47
C ALA A 44 5.23 -8.88 -10.27
N ASP A 45 6.37 -8.41 -9.75
CA ASP A 45 7.06 -9.00 -8.60
C ASP A 45 6.38 -8.68 -7.26
N VAL A 46 5.50 -7.67 -7.25
CA VAL A 46 4.77 -7.22 -6.04
C VAL A 46 3.26 -7.45 -6.09
N GLU A 47 2.70 -7.85 -7.23
CA GLU A 47 1.26 -8.03 -7.41
C GLU A 47 0.66 -8.98 -6.36
N ASN A 48 1.37 -10.10 -6.10
CA ASN A 48 0.90 -11.12 -5.17
C ASN A 48 1.14 -10.78 -3.69
N ASN A 49 1.84 -9.69 -3.38
CA ASN A 49 2.12 -9.24 -2.02
C ASN A 49 1.53 -7.85 -1.72
N LEU A 50 2.08 -6.79 -2.31
CA LEU A 50 1.76 -5.39 -2.02
C LEU A 50 0.36 -5.03 -2.53
N ALA A 51 0.04 -5.42 -3.77
CA ALA A 51 -1.30 -5.17 -4.32
C ALA A 51 -2.37 -6.01 -3.63
N LYS A 52 -2.02 -7.21 -3.16
CA LYS A 52 -2.90 -8.04 -2.32
C LYS A 52 -3.14 -7.39 -0.95
N ALA A 53 -2.13 -6.81 -0.33
CA ALA A 53 -2.27 -6.08 0.94
C ALA A 53 -3.23 -4.89 0.80
N GLU A 54 -3.11 -4.11 -0.27
CA GLU A 54 -4.04 -3.01 -0.59
C GLU A 54 -5.49 -3.51 -0.70
N LYS A 55 -5.74 -4.63 -1.41
CA LYS A 55 -7.07 -5.22 -1.53
C LYS A 55 -7.65 -5.63 -0.16
N LEU A 56 -6.83 -6.23 0.70
CA LEU A 56 -7.25 -6.66 2.04
C LEU A 56 -7.58 -5.48 2.95
N ILE A 57 -6.78 -4.40 2.89
CA ILE A 57 -7.04 -3.18 3.66
C ILE A 57 -8.37 -2.56 3.23
N LYS A 58 -8.60 -2.39 1.92
CA LYS A 58 -9.87 -1.88 1.38
C LYS A 58 -11.06 -2.72 1.82
N ALA A 59 -10.96 -4.04 1.72
CA ALA A 59 -12.03 -4.96 2.13
C ALA A 59 -12.35 -4.90 3.64
N THR A 60 -11.35 -4.55 4.46
CA THR A 60 -11.52 -4.46 5.92
C THR A 60 -12.21 -3.16 6.32
N VAL A 61 -11.89 -2.03 5.67
CA VAL A 61 -12.47 -0.72 6.05
C VAL A 61 -13.77 -0.39 5.32
N ALA A 62 -14.09 -1.10 4.24
CA ALA A 62 -15.38 -0.99 3.56
C ALA A 62 -16.54 -1.73 4.28
N LYS A 63 -16.26 -2.43 5.38
CA LYS A 63 -17.26 -3.07 6.25
C LYS A 63 -17.71 -2.11 7.35
#